data_AF-A0A920W0Q4-F1
#
_entry.id   AF-A0A920W0Q4-F1
#
_cell.length_a   1.000
_cell.length_b   1.000
_cell.length_c   1.000
_cell.angle_alpha   90.00
_cell.angle_beta   90.00
_cell.angle_gamma   90.00
#
_symmetry.space_group_name_H-M   'P 1'
#
loop_
_entity.id
_entity.type
_entity.pdbx_description
1 polymer ?
#
loop_
_entity_poly.entity_id
_entity_poly.type
_entity_poly.pdbx_seq_one_letter_code
_entity_poly.pdbx_strand_id
1 'polypeptide(L)'
;MFDLNSKEFEDLETLHPLVQKVTWTRIGNGFLFGEKGYLFTLLHNLGKADEVRVRFVNQSVYEAKVVKRYIIYDLALLKLDLKSPPPGLVFGDSSTLQAQDSVQFVDAKNRVLTGKLEALRAIMNDKNIFELELHKKSVEGMPLLNDGNQAVGIVLSSSEIIKNFQAAGWPRREKLL
;
A
#
# COMPACT_ATOMS: atom_id res chain seq x y z
N MET A 1 -23.05 32.76 24.09
CA MET A 1 -24.40 32.28 24.44
C MET A 1 -25.03 31.87 23.12
N PHE A 2 -25.29 30.57 22.93
CA PHE A 2 -25.98 30.08 21.72
C PHE A 2 -27.43 30.57 21.81
N ASP A 3 -27.85 31.39 20.85
CA ASP A 3 -29.23 31.86 20.75
C ASP A 3 -30.03 30.77 20.01
N LEU A 4 -30.99 30.17 20.70
CA LEU A 4 -31.84 29.12 20.13
C LEU A 4 -33.15 29.77 19.69
N ASN A 5 -33.17 30.30 18.47
CA ASN A 5 -34.38 30.82 17.85
C ASN A 5 -35.19 29.66 17.27
N SER A 6 -36.36 29.38 17.84
CA SER A 6 -37.23 28.28 17.42
C SER A 6 -37.73 28.41 15.97
N LYS A 7 -37.77 29.63 15.41
CA LYS A 7 -38.17 29.85 14.02
C LYS A 7 -37.16 29.30 13.00
N GLU A 8 -35.88 29.20 13.34
CA GLU A 8 -34.86 28.61 12.47
C GLU A 8 -34.97 27.08 12.40
N PHE A 9 -35.64 26.45 13.37
CA PHE A 9 -35.85 24.99 13.41
C PHE A 9 -37.14 24.55 12.70
N GLU A 10 -38.11 25.45 12.52
CA GLU A 10 -39.38 25.13 11.86
C GLU A 10 -39.29 25.18 10.32
N ASP A 11 -38.29 25.88 9.78
CA ASP A 11 -38.08 26.02 8.35
C ASP A 11 -37.24 24.85 7.79
N LEU A 12 -37.85 23.66 7.73
CA LEU A 12 -37.26 22.42 7.20
C LEU A 12 -36.73 22.56 5.77
N GLU A 13 -37.18 23.56 5.00
CA GLU A 13 -36.66 23.87 3.65
C GLU A 13 -35.27 24.54 3.70
N THR A 14 -34.92 25.21 4.80
CA THR A 14 -33.58 25.81 5.03
C THR A 14 -32.57 24.82 5.56
N LEU A 15 -33.02 23.66 6.05
CA LEU A 15 -32.17 22.48 6.27
C LEU A 15 -31.82 21.85 4.93
N HIS A 16 -31.14 22.59 4.07
CA HIS A 16 -30.34 21.98 3.03
C HIS A 16 -29.47 20.94 3.74
N PRO A 17 -29.52 19.64 3.37
CA PRO A 17 -28.55 18.71 3.89
C PRO A 17 -27.20 19.36 3.62
N LEU A 18 -26.34 19.44 4.65
CA LEU A 18 -24.94 19.75 4.43
C LEU A 18 -24.49 18.69 3.42
N VAL A 19 -24.49 19.03 2.13
CA VAL A 19 -23.92 18.20 1.09
C VAL A 19 -22.45 18.27 1.41
N GLN A 20 -22.00 17.40 2.31
CA GLN A 20 -20.61 17.25 2.62
C GLN A 20 -19.95 16.88 1.30
N LYS A 21 -19.26 17.86 0.72
CA LYS A 21 -18.50 17.65 -0.49
C LYS A 21 -17.44 16.61 -0.16
N VAL A 22 -17.68 15.36 -0.58
CA VAL A 22 -16.74 14.27 -0.35
C VAL A 22 -15.45 14.61 -1.08
N THR A 23 -14.41 14.94 -0.32
CA THR A 23 -13.08 15.21 -0.88
C THR A 23 -12.28 13.92 -0.88
N TRP A 24 -11.99 13.40 -2.07
CA TRP A 24 -11.13 12.24 -2.25
C TRP A 24 -9.66 12.66 -2.20
N THR A 25 -8.93 12.17 -1.21
CA THR A 25 -7.47 12.34 -1.11
C THR A 25 -6.79 11.06 -1.56
N ARG A 26 -5.74 11.16 -2.39
CA ARG A 26 -4.90 10.00 -2.70
C ARG A 26 -4.03 9.68 -1.48
N ILE A 27 -4.25 8.50 -0.90
CA ILE A 27 -3.59 8.06 0.33
C ILE A 27 -2.42 7.10 0.09
N GLY A 28 -2.27 6.51 -1.10
CA GLY A 28 -1.24 5.50 -1.31
C GLY A 28 -1.12 4.96 -2.73
N ASN A 29 -0.30 3.91 -2.86
CA ASN A 29 -0.11 3.14 -4.08
C ASN A 29 -0.35 1.65 -3.82
N GLY A 30 -0.57 0.90 -4.88
CA GLY A 30 -0.72 -0.55 -4.84
C GLY A 30 -0.72 -1.16 -6.23
N PHE A 31 -0.73 -2.48 -6.30
CA PHE A 31 -0.71 -3.22 -7.56
C PHE A 31 -1.66 -4.42 -7.51
N LEU A 32 -2.20 -4.77 -8.67
CA LEU A 32 -3.05 -5.94 -8.82
C LEU A 32 -2.24 -7.23 -8.78
N PHE A 33 -2.86 -8.26 -8.22
CA PHE A 33 -2.32 -9.61 -8.16
C PHE A 33 -3.33 -10.64 -8.70
N GLY A 34 -2.85 -11.51 -9.59
CA GLY A 34 -3.63 -12.55 -10.25
C GLY A 34 -4.82 -12.00 -11.05
N GLU A 35 -5.81 -12.85 -11.31
CA GLU A 35 -6.93 -12.52 -12.21
C GLU A 35 -8.24 -12.20 -11.48
N LYS A 36 -8.24 -12.22 -10.15
CA LYS A 36 -9.46 -12.08 -9.35
C LYS A 36 -9.69 -10.66 -8.83
N GLY A 37 -8.90 -9.69 -9.28
CA GLY A 37 -9.01 -8.29 -8.85
C GLY A 37 -8.58 -8.09 -7.39
N TYR A 38 -7.61 -8.86 -6.92
CA TYR A 38 -6.95 -8.60 -5.64
C TYR A 38 -5.88 -7.55 -5.83
N LEU A 39 -5.69 -6.69 -4.83
CA LEU A 39 -4.70 -5.61 -4.85
C LEU A 39 -3.96 -5.55 -3.52
N PHE A 40 -2.63 -5.47 -3.58
CA PHE A 40 -1.82 -5.15 -2.40
C PHE A 40 -1.60 -3.64 -2.30
N THR A 41 -1.70 -3.13 -1.07
CA THR A 41 -1.34 -1.75 -0.71
C THR A 41 -0.80 -1.74 0.73
N LEU A 42 -0.43 -0.55 1.23
CA LEU A 42 0.05 -0.38 2.59
C LEU A 42 -1.11 -0.15 3.56
N LEU A 43 -1.01 -0.75 4.74
CA LEU A 43 -2.04 -0.68 5.75
C LEU A 43 -2.17 0.74 6.32
N HIS A 44 -1.06 1.41 6.62
CA HIS A 44 -1.09 2.77 7.18
C HIS A 44 -1.80 3.78 6.27
N ASN A 45 -1.73 3.59 4.95
CA ASN A 45 -2.41 4.44 3.97
C ASN A 45 -3.94 4.39 4.12
N LEU A 46 -4.50 3.26 4.56
CA LEU A 46 -5.94 3.10 4.69
C LEU A 46 -6.52 3.85 5.90
N GLY A 47 -5.69 4.21 6.89
CA GLY A 47 -6.12 4.94 8.09
C GLY A 47 -7.40 4.39 8.71
N LYS A 48 -8.38 5.28 8.92
CA LYS A 48 -9.75 4.97 9.38
C LYS A 48 -10.79 5.09 8.25
N ALA A 49 -10.37 4.96 6.99
CA ALA A 49 -11.27 5.20 5.87
C ALA A 49 -12.47 4.23 5.90
N ASP A 50 -13.68 4.79 5.85
CA ASP A 50 -14.93 4.03 5.76
C ASP A 50 -15.11 3.41 4.37
N GLU A 51 -14.60 4.07 3.32
CA GLU A 51 -14.60 3.62 1.93
C GLU A 51 -13.22 3.68 1.30
N VAL A 52 -12.87 2.66 0.52
CA VAL A 52 -11.63 2.61 -0.26
C VAL A 52 -11.95 2.59 -1.75
N ARG A 53 -11.37 3.52 -2.50
CA ARG A 53 -11.45 3.55 -3.96
C ARG A 53 -10.06 3.47 -4.57
N VAL A 54 -9.95 2.71 -5.65
CA VAL A 54 -8.71 2.52 -6.41
C VAL A 54 -8.85 3.21 -7.76
N ARG A 55 -7.95 4.15 -8.03
CA ARG A 55 -7.83 4.82 -9.33
C ARG A 55 -6.68 4.22 -10.12
N PHE A 56 -6.99 3.66 -11.28
CA PHE A 56 -6.03 3.08 -12.20
C PHE A 56 -5.32 4.16 -13.04
N VAL A 57 -4.22 3.78 -13.71
CA VAL A 57 -3.45 4.67 -14.58
C VAL A 57 -4.29 5.20 -15.75
N ASN A 58 -5.23 4.41 -16.25
CA ASN A 58 -6.22 4.83 -17.26
C ASN A 58 -7.36 5.71 -16.69
N GLN A 59 -7.23 6.19 -15.45
CA GLN A 59 -8.18 7.03 -14.72
C GLN A 59 -9.49 6.34 -14.28
N SER A 60 -9.71 5.07 -14.62
CA SER A 60 -10.87 4.33 -14.10
C SER A 60 -10.79 4.20 -12.57
N VAL A 61 -11.94 4.31 -11.90
CA VAL A 61 -12.05 4.28 -10.43
C VAL A 61 -13.00 3.17 -10.04
N TYR A 62 -12.58 2.33 -9.09
CA TYR A 62 -13.38 1.23 -8.58
C TYR A 62 -13.40 1.21 -7.06
N GLU A 63 -14.50 0.75 -6.49
CA GLU A 63 -14.59 0.48 -5.06
C GLU A 63 -13.81 -0.79 -4.72
N ALA A 64 -13.28 -0.80 -3.50
CA ALA A 64 -12.48 -1.88 -2.98
C ALA A 64 -12.86 -2.18 -1.54
N LYS A 65 -12.88 -3.46 -1.19
CA LYS A 65 -13.06 -3.93 0.19
C LYS A 65 -11.76 -4.44 0.74
N VAL A 66 -11.48 -4.15 2.01
CA VAL A 66 -10.35 -4.74 2.73
C VAL A 66 -10.68 -6.20 3.02
N VAL A 67 -9.89 -7.11 2.46
CA VAL A 67 -10.03 -8.57 2.66
C VAL A 67 -9.20 -9.03 3.84
N LYS A 68 -7.97 -8.53 3.94
CA LYS A 68 -7.03 -8.93 4.99
C LYS A 68 -6.06 -7.81 5.31
N ARG A 69 -5.68 -7.72 6.58
CA ARG A 69 -4.66 -6.81 7.09
C ARG A 69 -3.52 -7.64 7.67
N TYR A 70 -2.30 -7.32 7.28
CA TYR A 70 -1.07 -7.92 7.79
C TYR A 70 -0.33 -6.84 8.59
N ILE A 71 -0.74 -6.67 9.85
CA ILE A 71 -0.36 -5.52 10.69
C ILE A 71 1.16 -5.39 10.81
N ILE A 72 1.84 -6.50 11.12
CA ILE A 72 3.30 -6.52 11.31
C ILE A 72 4.06 -6.07 10.05
N TYR A 73 3.53 -6.41 8.87
CA TYR A 73 4.14 -6.10 7.59
C TYR A 73 3.62 -4.80 6.96
N ASP A 74 2.75 -4.07 7.65
CA ASP A 74 2.10 -2.87 7.13
C ASP A 74 1.43 -3.07 5.75
N LEU A 75 0.86 -4.26 5.53
CA LEU A 75 0.21 -4.62 4.26
C LEU A 75 -1.29 -4.78 4.42
N ALA A 76 -2.03 -4.40 3.38
CA ALA A 76 -3.43 -4.69 3.22
C ALA A 76 -3.70 -5.35 1.87
N LEU A 77 -4.51 -6.41 1.90
CA LEU A 77 -5.07 -7.03 0.71
C LEU A 77 -6.48 -6.50 0.50
N LEU A 78 -6.68 -5.85 -0.65
CA LEU A 78 -7.98 -5.37 -1.10
C LEU A 78 -8.56 -6.29 -2.17
N LYS A 79 -9.89 -6.29 -2.29
CA LYS A 79 -10.62 -6.88 -3.41
C LYS A 79 -11.43 -5.79 -4.09
N LEU A 80 -11.20 -5.62 -5.39
CA LEU A 80 -11.99 -4.71 -6.22
C LEU A 80 -13.36 -5.31 -6.50
N ASP A 81 -14.39 -4.46 -6.47
CA ASP A 81 -15.74 -4.83 -6.90
C ASP A 81 -15.86 -4.65 -8.42
N LEU A 82 -15.56 -5.72 -9.16
CA LEU A 82 -15.42 -5.75 -10.61
C LEU A 82 -16.00 -7.04 -11.17
N LYS A 83 -16.81 -6.94 -12.22
CA LYS A 83 -17.27 -8.11 -13.00
C LYS A 83 -16.13 -8.76 -13.79
N SER A 84 -15.28 -7.94 -14.38
CA SER A 84 -14.14 -8.36 -15.21
C SER A 84 -12.89 -7.59 -14.78
N PRO A 85 -12.18 -8.05 -13.73
CA PRO A 85 -10.96 -7.39 -13.28
C PRO A 85 -9.85 -7.51 -14.33
N PRO A 86 -9.05 -6.45 -14.56
CA PRO A 86 -7.87 -6.58 -15.40
C PRO A 86 -6.84 -7.53 -14.76
N PRO A 87 -5.97 -8.17 -15.56
CA PRO A 87 -4.96 -9.07 -15.02
C PRO A 87 -3.97 -8.30 -14.13
N GLY A 88 -3.65 -8.91 -13.00
CA GLY A 88 -2.59 -8.47 -12.11
C GLY A 88 -1.28 -9.21 -12.35
N LEU A 89 -0.28 -8.85 -11.56
CA LEU A 89 1.00 -9.53 -11.54
C LEU A 89 0.87 -10.95 -10.96
N VAL A 90 1.78 -11.82 -11.35
CA VAL A 90 1.95 -13.17 -10.77
C VAL A 90 3.13 -13.15 -9.81
N PHE A 91 3.14 -14.01 -8.80
CA PHE A 91 4.26 -14.11 -7.86
C PHE A 91 5.41 -14.88 -8.50
N GLY A 92 6.62 -14.36 -8.30
CA GLY A 92 7.86 -15.07 -8.55
C GLY A 92 8.37 -15.70 -7.26
N ASP A 93 9.38 -16.55 -7.39
CA ASP A 93 10.10 -17.07 -6.23
C ASP A 93 11.08 -16.01 -5.73
N SER A 94 10.81 -15.44 -4.55
CA SER A 94 11.70 -14.44 -3.94
C SER A 94 12.89 -15.08 -3.21
N SER A 95 12.86 -16.39 -2.94
CA SER A 95 13.94 -17.09 -2.22
C SER A 95 15.21 -17.22 -3.06
N THR A 96 15.11 -17.00 -4.37
CA THR A 96 16.25 -17.03 -5.29
C THR A 96 16.95 -15.69 -5.43
N LEU A 97 16.42 -14.60 -4.85
CA LEU A 97 17.02 -13.26 -4.96
C LEU A 97 18.35 -13.17 -4.22
N GLN A 98 19.35 -12.63 -4.90
CA GLN A 98 20.71 -12.43 -4.39
C GLN A 98 21.22 -11.02 -4.70
N ALA A 99 22.31 -10.64 -4.02
CA ALA A 99 23.03 -9.43 -4.40
C ALA A 99 23.50 -9.53 -5.85
N GLN A 100 23.52 -8.40 -6.55
CA GLN A 100 23.78 -8.23 -7.98
C GLN A 100 22.67 -8.67 -8.94
N ASP A 101 21.58 -9.27 -8.44
CA ASP A 101 20.43 -9.58 -9.28
C ASP A 101 19.77 -8.32 -9.84
N SER A 102 19.32 -8.45 -11.08
CA SER A 102 18.49 -7.44 -11.76
C SER A 102 17.07 -7.48 -11.21
N VAL A 103 16.56 -6.31 -10.84
CA VAL A 103 15.16 -6.12 -10.46
C VAL A 103 14.58 -4.92 -11.18
N GLN A 104 13.28 -4.97 -11.43
CA GLN A 104 12.53 -3.83 -11.95
C GLN A 104 11.61 -3.27 -10.88
N PHE A 105 11.41 -1.95 -10.90
CA PHE A 105 10.55 -1.24 -9.96
C PHE A 105 9.97 0.03 -10.59
N VAL A 106 8.94 0.57 -9.96
CA VAL A 106 8.25 1.79 -10.41
C VAL A 106 8.75 3.00 -9.63
N ASP A 107 9.05 4.09 -10.34
CA ASP A 107 9.39 5.38 -9.73
C ASP A 107 8.18 6.29 -9.51
N ALA A 108 8.38 7.43 -8.85
CA ALA A 108 7.31 8.40 -8.56
C ALA A 108 6.65 9.01 -9.81
N LYS A 109 7.23 8.81 -11.01
CA LYS A 109 6.69 9.26 -12.30
C LYS A 109 5.99 8.12 -13.06
N ASN A 110 5.72 6.99 -12.39
CA ASN A 110 5.14 5.77 -12.95
C ASN A 110 6.00 5.14 -14.07
N ARG A 111 7.32 5.34 -14.04
CA ARG A 111 8.23 4.71 -14.99
C ARG A 111 8.77 3.42 -14.39
N VAL A 112 8.79 2.36 -15.20
CA VAL A 112 9.51 1.13 -14.86
C VAL A 112 10.99 1.37 -15.06
N LEU A 113 11.78 1.13 -14.01
CA LEU A 113 13.22 1.26 -13.99
C LEU A 113 13.81 -0.11 -13.67
N THR A 114 14.95 -0.42 -14.30
CA THR A 114 15.79 -1.55 -13.91
C THR A 114 16.88 -1.06 -12.97
N GLY A 115 17.13 -1.82 -11.90
CA GLY A 115 18.26 -1.63 -11.00
C GLY A 115 18.85 -2.96 -10.58
N LYS A 116 19.95 -2.89 -9.83
CA LYS A 116 20.57 -4.05 -9.20
C LYS A 116 20.35 -3.99 -7.69
N LEU A 117 20.18 -5.16 -7.08
CA LEU A 117 20.18 -5.32 -5.63
C LEU A 117 21.62 -5.29 -5.13
N GLU A 118 22.06 -4.26 -4.43
CA GLU A 118 23.44 -4.21 -3.94
C GLU A 118 23.65 -5.13 -2.72
N ALA A 119 22.63 -5.20 -1.86
CA ALA A 119 22.62 -6.03 -0.66
C ALA A 119 21.19 -6.39 -0.26
N LEU A 120 21.06 -7.52 0.44
CA LEU A 120 19.83 -7.94 1.12
C LEU A 120 20.17 -8.22 2.58
N ARG A 121 19.55 -7.48 3.51
CA ARG A 121 19.78 -7.64 4.96
C ARG A 121 18.48 -7.84 5.69
N ALA A 122 18.32 -8.96 6.39
CA ALA A 122 17.12 -9.22 7.17
C ALA A 122 16.89 -8.12 8.22
N ILE A 123 15.66 -7.59 8.28
CA ILE A 123 15.25 -6.61 9.30
C ILE A 123 14.60 -7.36 10.46
N MET A 124 14.91 -6.98 11.70
CA MET A 124 14.32 -7.57 12.92
C MET A 124 14.46 -9.09 13.04
N ASN A 125 15.45 -9.70 12.37
CA ASN A 125 15.63 -11.16 12.26
C ASN A 125 14.39 -11.87 11.67
N ASP A 126 13.57 -11.16 10.87
CA ASP A 126 12.46 -11.72 10.11
C ASP A 126 12.97 -12.22 8.75
N LYS A 127 12.57 -13.42 8.35
CA LYS A 127 13.00 -14.07 7.11
C LYS A 127 12.31 -13.54 5.84
N ASN A 128 11.31 -12.68 5.99
CA ASN A 128 10.48 -12.16 4.91
C ASN A 128 10.72 -10.67 4.65
N ILE A 129 11.44 -9.96 5.52
CA ILE A 129 11.70 -8.52 5.37
C ILE A 129 13.18 -8.27 5.24
N PHE A 130 13.55 -7.64 4.14
CA PHE A 130 14.94 -7.31 3.83
C PHE A 130 15.07 -5.82 3.55
N GLU A 131 16.11 -5.20 4.11
CA GLU A 131 16.59 -3.91 3.65
C GLU A 131 17.30 -4.12 2.31
N LEU A 132 16.90 -3.30 1.32
CA LEU A 132 17.41 -3.34 -0.04
C LEU A 132 18.11 -2.02 -0.36
N GLU A 133 19.29 -2.12 -0.92
CA GLU A 133 20.03 -0.96 -1.43
C GLU A 133 19.84 -0.89 -2.96
N LEU A 134 19.18 0.17 -3.44
CA LEU A 134 18.91 0.44 -4.85
C LEU A 134 19.53 1.78 -5.28
N HIS A 135 20.08 1.81 -6.49
CA HIS A 135 20.64 3.02 -7.11
C HIS A 135 19.63 4.16 -7.32
N LYS A 136 18.33 3.83 -7.44
CA LYS A 136 17.23 4.80 -7.57
C LYS A 136 16.10 4.43 -6.63
N LYS A 137 15.34 5.44 -6.21
CA LYS A 137 14.20 5.25 -5.31
C LYS A 137 13.00 4.71 -6.06
N SER A 138 12.40 3.66 -5.52
CA SER A 138 11.04 3.26 -5.85
C SER A 138 10.02 3.97 -4.95
N VAL A 139 8.76 3.59 -5.07
CA VAL A 139 7.63 4.14 -4.32
C VAL A 139 7.06 3.04 -3.43
N GLU A 140 6.77 3.37 -2.18
CA GLU A 140 6.20 2.41 -1.24
C GLU A 140 4.84 1.86 -1.72
N GLY A 141 4.60 0.59 -1.46
CA GLY A 141 3.43 -0.16 -1.94
C GLY A 141 3.54 -0.63 -3.39
N MET A 142 4.62 -0.30 -4.11
CA MET A 142 4.89 -0.83 -5.45
C MET A 142 5.61 -2.18 -5.40
N PRO A 143 5.42 -3.03 -6.42
CA PRO A 143 6.09 -4.31 -6.49
C PRO A 143 7.54 -4.16 -6.93
N LEU A 144 8.39 -5.07 -6.47
CA LEU A 144 9.66 -5.41 -7.09
C LEU A 144 9.44 -6.60 -8.02
N LEU A 145 9.95 -6.50 -9.24
CA LEU A 145 9.77 -7.52 -10.27
C LEU A 145 11.11 -8.16 -10.65
N ASN A 146 11.09 -9.45 -10.93
CA ASN A 146 12.19 -10.13 -11.61
C ASN A 146 12.12 -9.90 -13.14
N ASP A 147 13.11 -10.42 -13.88
CA ASP A 147 13.17 -10.31 -15.35
C ASP A 147 11.99 -11.01 -16.07
N GLY A 148 11.28 -11.90 -15.38
CA GLY A 148 10.06 -12.54 -15.87
C GLY A 148 8.77 -11.74 -15.62
N ASN A 149 8.88 -10.47 -15.18
CA ASN A 149 7.76 -9.61 -14.77
C ASN A 149 6.91 -10.20 -13.63
N GLN A 150 7.49 -11.05 -12.80
CA GLN A 150 6.81 -11.62 -11.63
C GLN A 150 7.15 -10.81 -10.39
N ALA A 151 6.16 -10.57 -9.54
CA ALA A 151 6.33 -9.90 -8.26
C ALA A 151 7.12 -10.78 -7.29
N VAL A 152 8.30 -10.31 -6.89
CA VAL A 152 9.22 -10.98 -5.96
C VAL A 152 9.38 -10.20 -4.65
N GLY A 153 8.75 -9.04 -4.53
CA GLY A 153 8.73 -8.25 -3.30
C GLY A 153 7.76 -7.07 -3.38
N ILE A 154 7.56 -6.40 -2.26
CA ILE A 154 6.82 -5.14 -2.17
C ILE A 154 7.73 -4.13 -1.48
N VAL A 155 7.82 -2.92 -2.03
CA VAL A 155 8.62 -1.84 -1.45
C VAL A 155 7.89 -1.29 -0.22
N LEU A 156 8.54 -1.33 0.93
CA LEU A 156 8.00 -0.91 2.23
C LEU A 156 8.90 0.16 2.87
N SER A 157 8.35 0.90 3.82
CA SER A 157 9.10 1.80 4.68
C SER A 157 9.78 1.04 5.83
N SER A 158 11.11 1.02 5.88
CA SER A 158 11.84 0.40 7.00
C SER A 158 11.40 0.96 8.36
N SER A 159 11.10 2.27 8.44
CA SER A 159 10.68 2.89 9.71
C SER A 159 9.30 2.45 10.19
N GLU A 160 8.31 2.32 9.29
CA GLU A 160 6.98 1.82 9.70
C GLU A 160 7.04 0.34 10.07
N ILE A 161 7.83 -0.46 9.35
CA ILE A 161 8.04 -1.86 9.72
C ILE A 161 8.69 -2.00 11.09
N ILE A 162 9.82 -1.33 11.34
CA ILE A 162 10.49 -1.39 12.66
C ILE A 162 9.52 -0.99 13.77
N LYS A 163 8.75 0.10 13.57
CA LYS A 163 7.73 0.55 14.53
C LYS A 163 6.66 -0.51 14.79
N ASN A 164 6.15 -1.18 13.75
CA ASN A 164 5.13 -2.23 13.89
C ASN A 164 5.67 -3.46 14.64
N PHE A 165 6.91 -3.87 14.36
CA PHE A 165 7.55 -4.96 15.10
C PHE A 165 7.75 -4.60 16.58
N GLN A 166 8.23 -3.40 16.86
CA GLN A 166 8.40 -2.92 18.24
C GLN A 166 7.07 -2.86 18.99
N ALA A 167 6.01 -2.36 18.36
CA ALA A 167 4.66 -2.35 18.94
C ALA A 167 4.12 -3.76 19.23
N ALA A 168 4.57 -4.76 18.48
CA ALA A 168 4.25 -6.17 18.72
C ALA A 168 5.16 -6.85 19.77
N GLY A 169 6.05 -6.11 20.44
CA GLY A 169 6.93 -6.63 21.48
C GLY A 169 8.19 -7.32 20.95
N TRP A 170 8.56 -7.14 19.68
CA TRP A 170 9.78 -7.71 19.14
C TRP A 170 10.98 -6.80 19.43
N PRO A 171 12.03 -7.29 20.12
CA PRO A 171 13.18 -6.46 20.47
C PRO A 171 14.00 -6.12 19.22
N ARG A 172 14.47 -4.86 19.12
CA ARG A 172 15.63 -4.55 18.27
C ARG A 172 16.82 -5.21 18.97
N ARG A 173 17.58 -6.09 18.30
CA ARG A 173 18.85 -6.53 18.89
C ARG A 173 19.74 -5.31 19.10
N GLU A 174 20.17 -5.12 20.34
CA GLU A 174 21.33 -4.30 20.66
C GLU A 174 22.51 -4.78 19.81
N LYS A 175 23.33 -3.85 19.31
CA LYS A 175 24.61 -4.20 18.69
C LYS A 175 25.33 -5.11 19.66
N LEU A 176 25.54 -6.37 19.29
CA LEU A 176 26.52 -7.20 19.99
C LEU A 176 27.85 -6.47 19.81
N LEU A 177 28.39 -6.01 20.94
CA LEU A 177 29.72 -5.40 21.07
C LEU A 177 30.79 -6.32 20.50
#